data_AF-A0A4Q6ER08-F1
#
_entry.id   AF-A0A4Q6ER08-F1
#
_cell.length_a   1.000
_cell.length_b   1.000
_cell.length_c   1.000
_cell.angle_alpha   90.00
_cell.angle_beta   90.00
_cell.angle_gamma   90.00
#
_symmetry.space_group_name_H-M   'P 1'
#
loop_
_entity.id
_entity.type
_entity.pdbx_description
1 polymer ?
#
loop_
_entity_poly.entity_id
_entity_poly.type
_entity_poly.pdbx_seq_one_letter_code
_entity_poly.pdbx_strand_id
1 'polypeptide(L)'
;MQSRILGPRCARCHGGDVMASYESVVSSLPEITRRIQLPQGSPGAMPPGGASLSASDIGALLAWSAAGALREPSRVVDPAPMPMPLPRPSPEGPPRPAPFSFAEVKETVFTPRCARCHSGMVKTYANVIENLTAIELKISSGQMPPARAAGLTEEEKQLVLRWIAMGAPEGGLENSADRNQADSF
;
A
#
# COMPACT_ATOMS: atom_id res chain seq x y z
N MET A 1 -1.00 -10.87 -5.44
CA MET A 1 -1.46 -10.54 -4.06
C MET A 1 -1.29 -11.73 -3.10
N GLN A 2 -1.86 -12.89 -3.45
CA GLN A 2 -1.87 -14.11 -2.60
C GLN A 2 -0.50 -14.48 -2.02
N SER A 3 0.54 -14.53 -2.85
CA SER A 3 1.88 -14.94 -2.41
C SER A 3 2.64 -13.89 -1.59
N ARG A 4 2.28 -12.60 -1.71
CA ARG A 4 3.00 -11.49 -1.07
C ARG A 4 2.56 -11.23 0.37
N ILE A 5 1.28 -11.43 0.69
CA ILE A 5 0.74 -11.15 2.03
C ILE A 5 0.46 -12.43 2.81
N LEU A 6 -0.26 -13.40 2.23
CA LEU A 6 -0.68 -14.59 2.96
C LEU A 6 0.51 -15.51 3.33
N GLY A 7 1.51 -15.60 2.45
CA GLY A 7 2.70 -16.42 2.69
C GLY A 7 3.54 -15.93 3.88
N PRO A 8 4.32 -14.84 3.73
CA PRO A 8 5.32 -14.47 4.72
C PRO A 8 4.72 -13.93 6.03
N ARG A 9 3.51 -13.37 6.01
CA ARG A 9 2.91 -12.72 7.20
C ARG A 9 1.87 -13.57 7.90
N CYS A 10 1.00 -14.26 7.16
CA CYS A 10 -0.07 -15.05 7.76
C CYS A 10 0.37 -16.50 8.05
N ALA A 11 1.09 -17.15 7.13
CA ALA A 11 1.46 -18.56 7.30
C ALA A 11 2.39 -18.83 8.49
N ARG A 12 3.11 -17.81 8.98
CA ARG A 12 3.96 -17.93 10.18
C ARG A 12 3.19 -18.32 11.44
N CYS A 13 1.92 -17.92 11.55
CA CYS A 13 1.05 -18.26 12.68
C CYS A 13 -0.15 -19.13 12.27
N HIS A 14 -0.54 -19.09 10.98
CA HIS A 14 -1.74 -19.75 10.45
C HIS A 14 -1.46 -20.88 9.46
N GLY A 15 -0.19 -21.30 9.30
CA GLY A 15 0.26 -22.29 8.30
C GLY A 15 -0.29 -23.72 8.42
N GLY A 16 -1.24 -23.98 9.34
CA GLY A 16 -2.00 -25.23 9.45
C GLY A 16 -3.30 -25.19 8.63
N ASP A 17 -4.39 -25.75 9.19
CA ASP A 17 -5.68 -25.97 8.51
C ASP A 17 -6.28 -24.73 7.82
N VAL A 18 -6.06 -23.53 8.39
CA VAL A 18 -6.60 -22.26 7.88
C VAL A 18 -5.92 -21.83 6.57
N MET A 19 -4.66 -22.20 6.37
CA MET A 19 -3.90 -21.91 5.13
C MET A 19 -3.67 -23.17 4.29
N ALA A 20 -4.31 -24.29 4.62
CA ALA A 20 -4.13 -25.58 3.95
C ALA A 20 -4.60 -25.57 2.48
N SER A 21 -5.58 -24.73 2.15
CA SER A 21 -6.07 -24.55 0.79
C SER A 21 -6.57 -23.13 0.55
N TYR A 22 -6.58 -22.71 -0.71
CA TYR A 22 -7.19 -21.44 -1.08
C TYR A 22 -8.65 -21.35 -0.62
N GLU A 23 -9.43 -22.43 -0.77
CA GLU A 23 -10.82 -22.53 -0.29
C GLU A 23 -10.93 -22.29 1.22
N SER A 24 -10.00 -22.84 2.01
CA SER A 24 -9.96 -22.64 3.47
C SER A 24 -9.69 -21.18 3.82
N VAL A 25 -8.75 -20.54 3.10
CA VAL A 25 -8.44 -19.11 3.26
C VAL A 25 -9.66 -18.26 2.91
N VAL A 26 -10.28 -18.51 1.76
CA VAL A 26 -11.46 -17.74 1.30
C VAL A 26 -12.64 -17.91 2.24
N SER A 27 -12.90 -19.12 2.72
CA SER A 27 -13.97 -19.38 3.70
C SER A 27 -13.72 -18.69 5.04
N SER A 28 -12.44 -18.47 5.38
CA SER A 28 -12.03 -17.78 6.60
C SER A 28 -11.96 -16.26 6.44
N LEU A 29 -12.13 -15.70 5.23
CA LEU A 29 -11.95 -14.27 4.97
C LEU A 29 -12.83 -13.37 5.82
N PRO A 30 -14.14 -13.63 6.01
CA PRO A 30 -14.97 -12.75 6.83
C PRO A 30 -14.44 -12.57 8.26
N GLU A 31 -13.93 -13.66 8.86
CA GLU A 31 -13.35 -13.61 10.19
C GLU A 31 -11.98 -12.91 10.19
N ILE A 32 -11.14 -13.19 9.19
CA ILE A 32 -9.85 -12.53 9.03
C ILE A 32 -10.04 -11.01 8.90
N THR A 33 -10.96 -10.56 8.03
CA THR A 33 -11.23 -9.13 7.85
C THR A 33 -11.73 -8.45 9.11
N ARG A 34 -12.56 -9.14 9.91
CA ARG A 34 -13.02 -8.64 11.22
C ARG A 34 -11.86 -8.47 12.20
N ARG A 35 -10.93 -9.43 12.22
CA ARG A 35 -9.81 -9.49 13.18
C ARG A 35 -8.73 -8.47 12.89
N ILE A 36 -8.41 -8.23 11.61
CA ILE A 36 -7.36 -7.26 11.22
C ILE A 36 -7.81 -5.80 11.40
N GLN A 37 -9.11 -5.56 11.54
CA GLN A 37 -9.68 -4.24 11.81
C GLN A 37 -9.73 -3.88 13.30
N LEU A 38 -9.38 -4.82 14.19
CA LEU A 38 -9.35 -4.54 15.63
C LEU A 38 -8.20 -3.59 15.99
N PRO A 39 -8.37 -2.70 17.00
CA PRO A 39 -7.29 -1.86 17.49
C PRO A 39 -6.09 -2.70 17.97
N GLN A 40 -4.87 -2.21 17.72
CA GLN A 40 -3.64 -2.90 18.16
C GLN A 40 -3.70 -3.25 19.65
N GLY A 41 -3.26 -4.47 20.00
CA GLY A 41 -3.23 -4.95 21.39
C GLY A 41 -4.58 -5.44 21.94
N SER A 42 -5.68 -5.33 21.17
CA SER A 42 -6.95 -5.94 21.55
C SER A 42 -6.83 -7.47 21.59
N PRO A 43 -7.41 -8.16 22.58
CA PRO A 43 -7.50 -9.62 22.58
C PRO A 43 -8.07 -10.13 21.25
N GLY A 44 -7.24 -10.82 20.48
CA GLY A 44 -7.60 -11.33 19.16
C GLY A 44 -7.24 -10.46 17.96
N ALA A 45 -6.40 -9.44 18.10
CA ALA A 45 -5.74 -8.78 16.96
C ALA A 45 -4.71 -9.72 16.30
N MET A 46 -4.56 -9.61 14.98
CA MET A 46 -3.60 -10.42 14.20
C MET A 46 -2.38 -9.60 13.76
N PRO A 47 -1.14 -10.11 13.95
CA PRO A 47 -0.78 -11.31 14.70
C PRO A 47 -0.83 -11.09 16.24
N PRO A 48 -1.22 -12.11 17.02
CA PRO A 48 -1.25 -12.00 18.48
C PRO A 48 0.15 -11.78 19.05
N GLY A 49 0.35 -10.69 19.79
CA GLY A 49 1.65 -10.34 20.39
C GLY A 49 2.74 -9.94 19.37
N GLY A 50 2.40 -9.78 18.09
CA GLY A 50 3.32 -9.34 17.05
C GLY A 50 2.98 -7.95 16.51
N ALA A 51 3.84 -7.42 15.63
CA ALA A 51 3.57 -6.19 14.92
C ALA A 51 2.32 -6.35 14.06
N SER A 52 1.35 -5.44 14.23
CA SER A 52 0.13 -5.45 13.42
C SER A 52 0.45 -5.26 11.94
N LEU A 53 -0.42 -5.79 11.07
CA LEU A 53 -0.33 -5.55 9.64
C LEU A 53 -0.28 -4.04 9.36
N SER A 54 0.49 -3.66 8.32
CA SER A 54 0.50 -2.26 7.89
C SER A 54 -0.88 -1.88 7.32
N ALA A 55 -1.22 -0.60 7.34
CA ALA A 55 -2.47 -0.12 6.74
C ALA A 55 -2.57 -0.49 5.24
N SER A 56 -1.44 -0.48 4.53
CA SER A 56 -1.34 -0.94 3.14
C SER A 56 -1.67 -2.44 2.99
N ASP A 57 -1.17 -3.30 3.88
CA ASP A 57 -1.48 -4.74 3.86
C ASP A 57 -2.95 -5.01 4.17
N ILE A 58 -3.50 -4.29 5.16
CA ILE A 58 -4.92 -4.38 5.54
C ILE A 58 -5.79 -3.95 4.36
N GLY A 59 -5.49 -2.80 3.74
CA GLY A 59 -6.21 -2.29 2.58
C GLY A 59 -6.18 -3.27 1.40
N ALA A 60 -5.02 -3.87 1.12
CA ALA A 60 -4.89 -4.84 0.04
C ALA A 60 -5.69 -6.12 0.32
N LEU A 61 -5.71 -6.62 1.56
CA LEU A 61 -6.54 -7.78 1.96
C LEU A 61 -8.04 -7.50 1.86
N LEU A 62 -8.48 -6.30 2.27
CA LEU A 62 -9.87 -5.88 2.18
C LEU A 62 -10.32 -5.74 0.72
N ALA A 63 -9.48 -5.14 -0.13
CA ALA A 63 -9.77 -5.02 -1.57
C ALA A 63 -9.87 -6.39 -2.26
N TRP A 64 -8.97 -7.32 -1.91
CA TRP A 64 -9.04 -8.69 -2.43
C TRP A 64 -10.31 -9.41 -1.97
N SER A 65 -10.69 -9.30 -0.69
CA SER A 65 -11.95 -9.84 -0.16
C SER A 65 -13.17 -9.24 -0.88
N ALA A 66 -13.21 -7.92 -1.05
CA ALA A 66 -14.29 -7.22 -1.74
C ALA A 66 -14.42 -7.59 -3.23
N ALA A 67 -13.30 -7.93 -3.88
CA ALA A 67 -13.29 -8.43 -5.26
C ALA A 67 -13.77 -9.89 -5.40
N GLY A 68 -14.27 -10.52 -4.33
CA GLY A 68 -14.67 -11.93 -4.33
C GLY A 68 -13.48 -12.89 -4.21
N ALA A 69 -12.37 -12.40 -3.66
CA ALA A 69 -11.18 -13.17 -3.37
C ALA A 69 -10.54 -13.87 -4.58
N LEU A 70 -10.74 -13.36 -5.81
CA LEU A 70 -10.31 -14.00 -7.06
C LEU A 70 -8.95 -14.68 -6.95
N ARG A 71 -8.87 -15.95 -7.38
CA ARG A 71 -7.58 -16.63 -7.59
C ARG A 71 -6.79 -15.82 -8.59
N GLU A 72 -5.57 -15.42 -8.23
CA GLU A 72 -4.63 -15.07 -9.29
C GLU A 72 -4.48 -16.29 -10.17
N PRO A 73 -4.45 -16.14 -11.51
CA PRO A 73 -4.21 -17.27 -12.37
C PRO A 73 -2.92 -17.92 -11.91
N SER A 74 -3.02 -19.17 -11.44
CA SER A 74 -1.85 -19.99 -11.16
C SER A 74 -0.96 -19.84 -12.37
N ARG A 75 0.28 -19.39 -12.17
CA ARG A 75 1.29 -19.48 -13.23
C ARG A 75 1.35 -20.95 -13.59
N VAL A 76 0.67 -21.31 -14.66
CA VAL A 76 0.89 -22.58 -15.34
C VAL A 76 2.36 -22.48 -15.71
N VAL A 77 3.17 -23.38 -15.15
CA VAL A 77 4.52 -23.59 -15.67
C VAL A 77 4.27 -24.10 -17.08
N ASP A 78 4.35 -23.21 -18.06
CA ASP A 78 4.12 -23.55 -19.46
C ASP A 78 5.04 -24.73 -19.83
N PRO A 79 4.52 -25.83 -20.40
CA PRO A 79 5.36 -26.77 -21.11
C PRO A 79 6.06 -26.01 -22.25
N ALA A 80 7.34 -26.36 -22.49
CA ALA A 80 8.22 -25.64 -23.41
C ALA A 80 7.52 -25.18 -24.71
N PRO A 81 7.66 -23.90 -25.09
CA PRO A 81 6.92 -23.35 -26.22
C PRO A 81 7.36 -24.01 -27.52
N MET A 82 6.40 -24.51 -28.30
CA MET A 82 6.60 -24.72 -29.73
C MET A 82 7.04 -23.38 -30.37
N PRO A 83 7.84 -23.39 -31.45
CA PRO A 83 8.28 -22.16 -32.10
C PRO A 83 7.06 -21.41 -32.66
N MET A 84 6.54 -20.47 -31.87
CA MET A 84 5.57 -19.49 -32.33
C MET A 84 6.29 -18.47 -33.23
N PRO A 85 5.60 -17.94 -34.26
CA PRO A 85 6.11 -16.78 -34.99
C PRO A 85 6.40 -15.63 -34.02
N LEU A 86 7.54 -14.96 -34.24
CA LEU A 86 8.03 -13.85 -33.43
C LEU A 86 6.88 -12.86 -33.11
N PRO A 87 6.64 -12.54 -31.82
CA PRO A 87 5.71 -11.49 -31.47
C PRO A 87 6.14 -10.19 -32.14
N ARG A 88 5.23 -9.53 -32.86
CA ARG A 88 5.43 -8.11 -33.22
C ARG A 88 5.65 -7.34 -31.92
N PRO A 89 6.58 -6.37 -31.87
CA PRO A 89 6.67 -5.46 -30.74
C PRO A 89 5.30 -4.79 -30.57
N SER A 90 4.62 -5.13 -29.48
CA SER A 90 3.40 -4.45 -29.06
C SER A 90 3.82 -3.02 -28.71
N PRO A 91 3.11 -1.98 -29.20
CA PRO A 91 3.43 -0.61 -28.82
C PRO A 91 3.45 -0.51 -27.30
N GLU A 92 4.54 0.00 -26.74
CA GLU A 92 4.66 0.29 -25.32
C GLU A 92 3.42 1.08 -24.90
N GLY A 93 2.67 0.52 -23.95
CA GLY A 93 1.50 1.19 -23.39
C GLY A 93 1.90 2.59 -22.89
N PRO A 94 0.93 3.51 -22.77
CA PRO A 94 1.19 4.86 -22.31
C PRO A 94 2.07 4.83 -21.06
N PRO A 95 3.09 5.72 -20.96
CA PRO A 95 4.04 5.72 -19.86
C PRO A 95 3.28 5.64 -18.55
N ARG A 96 3.58 4.61 -17.75
CA ARG A 96 3.02 4.47 -16.41
C ARG A 96 3.36 5.76 -15.67
N PRO A 97 2.38 6.54 -15.17
CA PRO A 97 2.68 7.80 -14.50
C PRO A 97 3.69 7.53 -13.38
N ALA A 98 4.73 8.35 -13.36
CA ALA A 98 5.82 8.24 -12.40
C ALA A 98 5.26 8.20 -10.97
N PRO A 99 5.90 7.47 -10.06
CA PRO A 99 5.46 7.37 -8.67
C PRO A 99 5.49 8.75 -8.00
N PHE A 100 4.39 9.08 -7.31
CA PHE A 100 4.25 10.31 -6.54
C PHE A 100 5.45 10.52 -5.61
N SER A 101 6.09 11.68 -5.72
CA SER A 101 7.21 12.08 -4.84
C SER A 101 6.71 12.93 -3.67
N PHE A 102 7.51 13.04 -2.61
CA PHE A 102 7.20 13.99 -1.53
C PHE A 102 7.02 15.42 -2.05
N ALA A 103 7.83 15.86 -3.01
CA ALA A 103 7.72 17.19 -3.60
C ALA A 103 6.35 17.42 -4.26
N GLU A 104 5.87 16.45 -5.04
CA GLU A 104 4.57 16.53 -5.71
C GLU A 104 3.40 16.59 -4.71
N VAL A 105 3.40 15.70 -3.72
CA VAL A 105 2.38 15.67 -2.66
C VAL A 105 2.44 16.93 -1.81
N LYS A 106 3.64 17.45 -1.57
CA LYS A 106 3.84 18.68 -0.81
C LYS A 106 3.23 19.88 -1.53
N GLU A 107 3.54 20.08 -2.80
CA GLU A 107 3.01 21.20 -3.58
C GLU A 107 1.50 21.09 -3.80
N THR A 108 1.00 19.87 -4.02
CA THR A 108 -0.42 19.65 -4.36
C THR A 108 -1.32 19.68 -3.13
N VAL A 109 -0.87 19.12 -2.00
CA VAL A 109 -1.72 18.90 -0.82
C VAL A 109 -1.15 19.54 0.43
N PHE A 110 0.10 19.25 0.81
CA PHE A 110 0.58 19.67 2.12
C PHE A 110 0.68 21.19 2.26
N THR A 111 1.23 21.89 1.28
CA THR A 111 1.34 23.35 1.29
C THR A 111 -0.03 24.03 1.23
N PRO A 112 -0.92 23.75 0.25
CA PRO A 112 -2.19 24.48 0.14
C PRO A 112 -3.25 24.06 1.18
N ARG A 113 -3.23 22.80 1.65
CA ARG A 113 -4.28 22.26 2.55
C ARG A 113 -3.80 22.13 3.99
N CYS A 114 -2.67 21.46 4.20
CA CYS A 114 -2.23 21.10 5.55
C CYS A 114 -1.49 22.22 6.27
N ALA A 115 -0.60 22.94 5.58
CA ALA A 115 0.27 23.95 6.18
C ALA A 115 -0.50 25.16 6.73
N ARG A 116 -1.75 25.35 6.32
CA ARG A 116 -2.68 26.35 6.88
C ARG A 116 -2.90 26.18 8.38
N CYS A 117 -2.86 24.94 8.88
CA CYS A 117 -3.00 24.63 10.30
C CYS A 117 -1.76 23.92 10.89
N HIS A 118 -0.94 23.31 10.04
CA HIS A 118 0.19 22.46 10.42
C HIS A 118 1.53 22.99 9.87
N SER A 119 1.71 24.31 9.81
CA SER A 119 2.84 24.99 9.16
C SER A 119 4.24 24.48 9.56
N GLY A 120 4.43 23.99 10.78
CA GLY A 120 5.68 23.36 11.23
C GLY A 120 5.80 21.87 10.90
N MET A 121 4.69 21.13 11.02
CA MET A 121 4.67 19.66 10.92
C MET A 121 4.78 19.17 9.48
N VAL A 122 4.29 19.92 8.50
CA VAL A 122 4.34 19.51 7.07
C VAL A 122 5.44 20.19 6.26
N LYS A 123 6.37 20.88 6.93
CA LYS A 123 7.40 21.70 6.25
C LYS A 123 8.48 20.85 5.58
N THR A 124 8.93 19.81 6.25
CA THR A 124 10.04 18.93 5.84
C THR A 124 9.55 17.49 5.72
N TYR A 125 10.26 16.71 4.90
CA TYR A 125 9.97 15.28 4.74
C TYR A 125 10.06 14.55 6.09
N ALA A 126 11.14 14.77 6.84
CA ALA A 126 11.35 14.17 8.16
C ALA A 126 10.15 14.37 9.11
N ASN A 127 9.65 15.60 9.21
CA ASN A 127 8.52 15.90 10.10
C ASN A 127 7.24 15.19 9.64
N VAL A 128 7.02 15.02 8.34
CA VAL A 128 5.86 14.29 7.80
C VAL A 128 5.99 12.80 8.08
N ILE A 129 7.18 12.21 7.89
CA ILE A 129 7.43 10.79 8.16
C ILE A 129 7.23 10.46 9.64
N GLU A 130 7.72 11.32 10.54
CA GLU A 130 7.51 11.15 12.00
C GLU A 130 6.02 11.12 12.40
N ASN A 131 5.17 11.75 11.59
CA ASN A 131 3.73 11.87 11.85
C ASN A 131 2.87 11.05 10.87
N LEU A 132 3.48 10.19 10.05
CA LEU A 132 2.82 9.54 8.91
C LEU A 132 1.58 8.73 9.33
N THR A 133 1.72 7.92 10.38
CA THR A 133 0.62 7.09 10.94
C THR A 133 -0.55 7.94 11.42
N ALA A 134 -0.27 9.08 12.07
CA ALA A 134 -1.30 9.98 12.55
C ALA A 134 -2.02 10.67 11.39
N ILE A 135 -1.26 11.10 10.36
CA ILE A 135 -1.80 11.71 9.14
C ILE A 135 -2.73 10.72 8.43
N GLU A 136 -2.29 9.48 8.22
CA GLU A 136 -3.09 8.42 7.57
C GLU A 136 -4.40 8.16 8.32
N LEU A 137 -4.31 7.97 9.65
CA LEU A 137 -5.48 7.70 10.47
C LEU A 137 -6.49 8.85 10.45
N LYS A 138 -6.01 10.10 10.51
CA LYS A 138 -6.89 11.29 10.55
C LYS A 138 -7.53 11.60 9.20
N ILE A 139 -6.81 11.38 8.10
CA ILE A 139 -7.35 11.54 6.74
C ILE A 139 -8.38 10.45 6.45
N SER A 140 -8.06 9.18 6.73
CA SER A 140 -8.96 8.05 6.45
C SER A 140 -10.24 8.07 7.30
N SER A 141 -10.18 8.59 8.52
CA SER A 141 -11.36 8.78 9.39
C SER A 141 -12.15 10.07 9.11
N GLY A 142 -11.70 10.90 8.17
CA GLY A 142 -12.35 12.19 7.85
C GLY A 142 -12.24 13.23 8.97
N GLN A 143 -11.38 13.02 9.97
CA GLN A 143 -11.17 13.95 11.08
C GLN A 143 -10.30 15.15 10.70
N MET A 144 -9.65 15.09 9.54
CA MET A 144 -8.88 16.20 8.97
C MET A 144 -9.30 16.48 7.53
N PRO A 145 -9.50 17.76 7.18
CA PRO A 145 -9.38 18.96 8.03
C PRO A 145 -10.62 19.18 8.94
N PRO A 146 -10.53 20.02 10.00
CA PRO A 146 -11.67 20.29 10.88
C PRO A 146 -12.86 20.87 10.10
N ALA A 147 -14.09 20.66 10.57
CA ALA A 147 -15.33 21.01 9.85
C ALA A 147 -15.43 22.48 9.35
N ARG A 148 -14.69 23.41 9.99
CA ARG A 148 -14.62 24.82 9.60
C ARG A 148 -13.66 25.14 8.45
N ALA A 149 -12.81 24.19 8.07
CA ALA A 149 -11.84 24.34 7.01
C ALA A 149 -12.34 23.64 5.74
N ALA A 150 -11.94 24.14 4.57
CA ALA A 150 -12.24 23.48 3.31
C ALA A 150 -11.65 22.06 3.34
N GLY A 151 -12.52 21.06 3.22
CA GLY A 151 -12.17 19.64 3.16
C GLY A 151 -11.09 19.33 2.12
N LEU A 152 -10.36 18.25 2.35
CA LEU A 152 -9.64 17.59 1.25
C LEU A 152 -10.68 16.99 0.29
N THR A 153 -10.53 17.26 -1.00
CA THR A 153 -11.23 16.54 -2.06
C THR A 153 -10.88 15.05 -2.01
N GLU A 154 -11.70 14.20 -2.61
CA GLU A 154 -11.41 12.76 -2.61
C GLU A 154 -10.10 12.47 -3.36
N GLU A 155 -9.82 13.20 -4.43
CA GLU A 155 -8.60 13.10 -5.21
C GLU A 155 -7.35 13.46 -4.38
N GLU A 156 -7.41 14.56 -3.61
CA GLU A 156 -6.31 14.97 -2.72
C GLU A 156 -6.07 13.95 -1.60
N LYS A 157 -7.13 13.35 -1.03
CA LYS A 157 -7.00 12.28 -0.03
C LYS A 157 -6.33 11.06 -0.65
N GLN A 158 -6.79 10.62 -1.80
CA GLN A 158 -6.25 9.45 -2.49
C GLN A 158 -4.78 9.66 -2.89
N LEU A 159 -4.39 10.88 -3.27
CA LEU A 159 -3.00 11.21 -3.56
C LEU A 159 -2.09 10.97 -2.34
N VAL A 160 -2.46 11.51 -1.17
CA VAL A 160 -1.69 11.32 0.07
C VAL A 160 -1.66 9.84 0.49
N LEU A 161 -2.81 9.16 0.46
CA LEU A 161 -2.91 7.75 0.86
C LEU A 161 -2.11 6.83 -0.06
N ARG A 162 -2.09 7.07 -1.37
CA ARG A 162 -1.27 6.31 -2.31
C ARG A 162 0.22 6.56 -2.09
N TRP A 163 0.62 7.80 -1.86
CA TRP A 163 2.01 8.12 -1.52
C TRP A 163 2.46 7.40 -0.24
N ILE A 164 1.64 7.41 0.82
CA ILE A 164 1.87 6.66 2.05
C ILE A 164 1.98 5.15 1.77
N ALA A 165 1.05 4.59 0.97
CA ALA A 165 1.04 3.17 0.64
C ALA A 165 2.27 2.70 -0.14
N MET A 166 2.94 3.61 -0.87
CA MET A 166 4.22 3.36 -1.56
C MET A 166 5.45 3.44 -0.65
N GLY A 167 5.26 3.65 0.66
CA GLY A 167 6.35 3.86 1.61
C GLY A 167 6.81 5.31 1.70
N ALA A 168 5.96 6.25 1.27
CA ALA A 168 6.18 7.69 1.35
C ALA A 168 7.56 8.12 0.78
N PRO A 169 7.89 7.80 -0.48
CA PRO A 169 9.21 8.08 -1.01
C PRO A 169 9.52 9.59 -1.04
N GLU A 170 10.73 9.97 -0.60
CA GLU A 170 11.19 11.36 -0.61
C GLU A 170 11.43 11.86 -2.04
N GLY A 171 12.05 11.05 -2.89
CA GLY A 171 12.26 11.31 -4.31
C GLY A 171 11.43 10.37 -5.20
N GLY A 172 11.07 10.81 -6.41
CA GLY A 172 10.50 9.90 -7.41
C GLY A 172 11.47 8.73 -7.69
N LEU A 173 10.96 7.54 -8.02
CA LEU A 173 11.78 6.33 -8.24
C LEU A 173 12.86 6.50 -9.32
N GLU A 174 12.84 7.58 -10.09
CA GLU A 174 13.85 7.92 -11.09
C GLU A 174 15.24 8.19 -10.48
N ASN A 175 15.34 8.55 -9.19
CA ASN A 175 16.63 8.87 -8.55
C ASN A 175 17.26 7.74 -7.72
N SER A 176 16.67 6.54 -7.70
CA SER A 176 17.20 5.42 -6.91
C SER A 176 18.04 4.42 -7.71
N ALA A 177 18.03 4.48 -9.05
CA ALA A 177 18.79 3.56 -9.90
C ALA A 177 20.17 4.09 -10.34
N ASP A 178 20.40 5.41 -10.32
CA ASP A 178 21.59 6.02 -10.95
C ASP A 178 22.76 6.30 -9.99
N ARG A 179 22.60 6.08 -8.68
CA ARG A 179 23.63 6.44 -7.68
C ARG A 179 24.76 5.44 -7.46
N ASN A 180 24.86 4.39 -8.28
CA ASN A 180 25.86 3.31 -8.13
C ASN A 180 26.94 3.27 -9.24
N GLN A 181 27.16 4.34 -10.00
CA GLN A 181 28.14 4.34 -11.09
C GLN A 181 29.01 5.60 -11.13
N ALA A 182 29.73 5.91 -10.04
CA ALA A 182 30.85 6.85 -10.09
C ALA A 182 31.76 6.69 -8.86
N ASP A 183 32.54 5.61 -8.78
CA ASP A 183 33.78 5.55 -7.99
C ASP A 183 34.61 4.32 -8.42
N SER A 184 35.10 4.38 -9.65
CA SER A 184 36.15 3.48 -10.16
C SER A 184 36.93 4.21 -11.24
N PHE A 185 37.82 5.11 -10.81
CA PHE A 185 39.00 5.54 -11.57
C PHE A 185 40.13 5.85 -10.60
#